data_AF-A0A7Y2H5P4-F1
#
_entry.id   AF-A0A7Y2H5P4-F1
#
_cell.length_a   1.000
_cell.length_b   1.000
_cell.length_c   1.000
_cell.angle_alpha   90.00
_cell.angle_beta   90.00
_cell.angle_gamma   90.00
#
_symmetry.space_group_name_H-M   'P 1'
#
loop_
_entity.id
_entity.type
_entity.pdbx_description
1 polymer ?
#
loop_
_entity_poly.entity_id
_entity_poly.type
_entity_poly.pdbx_seq_one_letter_code
_entity_poly.pdbx_strand_id
1 'polypeptide(L)'
;MSEKNNKPVEQAPSVFDSAWENLLENDSFIEYFLCDVLEDYVTKQRWYGGKSSKLKYIELSEYFRIQQHEEVYYGLLLEVNFEEAFYQHYFLPIAFVSDENFAEKDRILPVSINGQDGYIIDALNLEAFRKLVFERIVTAIPNDRTKVRYHNSVHLKDTEYRSSRFMGMEQSNTSIIINDKYVIKFFRRIYSDTNPDYEMSCFLSEIKGYKNTPPYCGSINIVDIEGVMVTIALMQELVENQGDAWEYMLKELKVVFGNLSAKRISIDKLPGTQMFKSLEINDVPPQIIDWVGLNLFLKLQTLATRTAEMHIALGSEFGDTAFTPAHFNGDYEVWLKNRLLYQFQNRLNIVEN
;
A
#
# COMPACT_ATOMS: atom_id res chain seq x y z
N MET A 1 -34.46 -18.96 30.07
CA MET A 1 -33.27 -19.10 29.21
C MET A 1 -32.58 -17.76 29.22
N SER A 2 -31.41 -17.70 29.83
CA SER A 2 -30.65 -16.50 30.14
C SER A 2 -30.01 -15.90 28.90
N GLU A 3 -30.37 -14.66 28.56
CA GLU A 3 -29.62 -13.80 27.64
C GLU A 3 -28.25 -13.51 28.26
N LYS A 4 -27.19 -14.03 27.65
CA LYS A 4 -25.81 -13.63 27.96
C LYS A 4 -25.58 -12.24 27.38
N ASN A 5 -25.65 -11.24 28.24
CA ASN A 5 -25.10 -9.91 27.99
C ASN A 5 -23.59 -10.03 27.73
N ASN A 6 -23.18 -10.00 26.46
CA ASN A 6 -21.81 -9.68 26.07
C ASN A 6 -21.64 -8.15 26.18
N LYS A 7 -21.38 -7.66 27.39
CA LYS A 7 -20.70 -6.37 27.54
C LYS A 7 -19.21 -6.61 27.28
N PRO A 8 -18.50 -5.70 26.58
CA PRO A 8 -17.05 -5.71 26.58
C PRO A 8 -16.61 -5.57 28.04
N VAL A 9 -15.77 -6.47 28.51
CA VAL A 9 -15.07 -6.27 29.78
C VAL A 9 -14.08 -5.15 29.51
N GLU A 10 -14.34 -3.95 30.02
CA GLU A 10 -13.33 -2.89 30.09
C GLU A 10 -12.15 -3.44 30.90
N GLN A 11 -11.07 -3.80 30.20
CA GLN A 11 -9.80 -4.11 30.84
C GLN A 11 -9.33 -2.84 31.52
N ALA A 12 -8.97 -2.94 32.80
CA ALA A 12 -8.35 -1.83 33.52
C ALA A 12 -7.08 -1.38 32.76
N PRO A 13 -6.83 -0.06 32.65
CA PRO A 13 -5.68 0.45 31.91
C PRO A 13 -4.38 -0.09 32.51
N SER A 14 -3.49 -0.59 31.66
CA SER A 14 -2.13 -0.95 32.08
C SER A 14 -1.40 0.32 32.51
N VAL A 15 -0.77 0.31 33.68
CA VAL A 15 -0.11 1.49 34.26
C VAL A 15 1.39 1.41 34.02
N PHE A 16 1.96 2.47 33.44
CA PHE A 16 3.39 2.60 33.22
C PHE A 16 3.88 3.96 33.73
N ASP A 17 4.91 3.93 34.59
CA ASP A 17 5.57 5.12 35.16
C ASP A 17 6.64 5.74 34.24
N SER A 18 6.65 5.33 32.97
CA SER A 18 7.57 5.85 31.95
C SER A 18 6.87 6.97 31.17
N ALA A 19 7.58 8.04 30.83
CA ALA A 19 7.06 9.05 29.90
C ALA A 19 6.82 8.44 28.51
N TRP A 20 5.87 8.98 27.73
CA TRP A 20 5.58 8.51 26.37
C TRP A 20 6.83 8.46 25.50
N GLU A 21 7.71 9.44 25.64
CA GLU A 21 8.99 9.55 24.94
C GLU A 21 9.95 8.40 25.24
N ASN A 22 9.77 7.70 26.36
CA ASN A 22 10.63 6.58 26.75
C ASN A 22 9.84 5.27 26.88
N LEU A 23 8.57 5.23 26.46
CA LEU A 23 7.72 4.05 26.64
C LEU A 23 8.26 2.83 25.90
N LEU A 24 8.82 3.02 24.70
CA LEU A 24 9.47 1.97 23.91
C LEU A 24 10.89 1.61 24.39
N GLU A 25 11.37 2.22 25.47
CA GLU A 25 12.59 1.77 26.17
C GLU A 25 12.25 0.85 27.35
N ASN A 26 10.96 0.67 27.66
CA ASN A 26 10.49 -0.20 28.72
C ASN A 26 10.22 -1.61 28.18
N ASP A 27 11.12 -2.55 28.46
CA ASP A 27 11.03 -3.94 28.00
C ASP A 27 9.71 -4.62 28.43
N SER A 28 9.22 -4.34 29.63
CA SER A 28 7.95 -4.89 30.11
C SER A 28 6.74 -4.36 29.34
N PHE A 29 6.79 -3.09 28.90
CA PHE A 29 5.76 -2.56 28.01
C PHE A 29 5.83 -3.24 26.64
N ILE A 30 7.02 -3.38 26.05
CA ILE A 30 7.18 -4.01 24.73
C ILE A 30 6.67 -5.45 24.76
N GLU A 31 7.10 -6.25 25.74
CA GLU A 31 6.69 -7.65 25.84
C GLU A 31 5.16 -7.79 25.94
N TYR A 32 4.54 -7.00 26.82
CA TYR A 32 3.07 -6.96 26.96
C TYR A 32 2.39 -6.50 25.67
N PHE A 33 2.88 -5.42 25.04
CA PHE A 33 2.28 -4.86 23.84
C PHE A 33 2.37 -5.81 22.65
N LEU A 34 3.49 -6.49 22.46
CA LEU A 34 3.68 -7.43 21.36
C LEU A 34 2.89 -8.74 21.56
N CYS A 35 2.96 -9.33 22.75
CA CYS A 35 2.39 -10.66 23.02
C CYS A 35 0.89 -10.63 23.31
N ASP A 36 0.43 -9.69 24.14
CA ASP A 36 -0.94 -9.72 24.66
C ASP A 36 -1.90 -8.80 23.90
N VAL A 37 -1.38 -7.79 23.18
CA VAL A 37 -2.20 -6.74 22.55
C VAL A 37 -2.17 -6.80 21.04
N LEU A 38 -0.98 -6.79 20.43
CA LEU A 38 -0.86 -6.61 18.98
C LEU A 38 -1.38 -7.80 18.17
N GLU A 39 -1.30 -9.03 18.68
CA GLU A 39 -1.84 -10.20 17.97
C GLU A 39 -3.34 -10.04 17.68
N ASP A 40 -4.14 -9.72 18.70
CA ASP A 40 -5.59 -9.51 18.55
C ASP A 40 -5.90 -8.28 17.70
N TYR A 41 -5.12 -7.20 17.83
CA TYR A 41 -5.30 -5.99 17.04
C TYR A 41 -5.03 -6.22 15.55
N VAL A 42 -3.85 -6.77 15.19
CA VAL A 42 -3.36 -6.90 13.82
C VAL A 42 -4.22 -7.90 13.02
N THR A 43 -4.62 -9.01 13.63
CA THR A 43 -5.44 -10.05 12.96
C THR A 43 -6.81 -9.53 12.53
N LYS A 44 -7.36 -8.55 13.24
CA LYS A 44 -8.63 -7.86 12.90
C LYS A 44 -8.48 -6.86 11.74
N GLN A 45 -7.25 -6.46 11.40
CA GLN A 45 -7.03 -5.45 10.38
C GLN A 45 -7.27 -5.98 8.98
N ARG A 46 -7.77 -5.10 8.10
CA ARG A 46 -7.97 -5.46 6.69
C ARG A 46 -6.63 -5.64 5.97
N TRP A 47 -5.66 -4.79 6.29
CA TRP A 47 -4.32 -4.76 5.69
C TRP A 47 -3.41 -5.92 6.12
N TYR A 48 -3.81 -6.69 7.14
CA TYR A 48 -3.09 -7.90 7.54
C TYR A 48 -3.22 -8.97 6.45
N GLY A 49 -2.10 -9.31 5.82
CA GLY A 49 -2.03 -10.25 4.70
C GLY A 49 -1.89 -11.71 5.12
N GLY A 50 -1.68 -11.98 6.42
CA GLY A 50 -1.45 -13.32 6.97
C GLY A 50 -2.70 -14.15 7.28
N LYS A 51 -3.89 -13.77 6.77
CA LYS A 51 -5.18 -14.36 7.17
C LYS A 51 -5.35 -15.85 6.86
N SER A 52 -4.51 -16.40 6.00
CA SER A 52 -4.50 -17.81 5.62
C SER A 52 -3.47 -18.64 6.39
N SER A 53 -2.73 -18.04 7.33
CA SER A 53 -1.63 -18.68 8.05
C SER A 53 -1.75 -18.41 9.53
N LYS A 54 -1.18 -19.30 10.35
CA LYS A 54 -1.29 -19.17 11.81
C LYS A 54 -0.14 -18.33 12.36
N LEU A 55 -0.49 -17.20 12.96
CA LEU A 55 0.46 -16.34 13.66
C LEU A 55 1.04 -17.12 14.84
N LYS A 56 2.37 -17.12 14.96
CA LYS A 56 3.12 -17.77 16.03
C LYS A 56 3.53 -16.79 17.12
N TYR A 57 4.10 -15.65 16.74
CA TYR A 57 4.41 -14.52 17.61
C TYR A 57 4.72 -13.27 16.76
N ILE A 58 4.78 -12.11 17.40
CA ILE A 58 5.18 -10.83 16.81
C ILE A 58 6.46 -10.37 17.50
N GLU A 59 7.48 -9.99 16.71
CA GLU A 59 8.69 -9.34 17.20
C GLU A 59 8.73 -7.87 16.75
N LEU A 60 9.29 -7.00 17.60
CA LEU A 60 9.62 -5.63 17.20
C LEU A 60 11.01 -5.65 16.57
N SER A 61 11.08 -5.59 15.24
CA SER A 61 12.36 -5.51 14.53
C SER A 61 13.06 -4.19 14.85
N GLU A 62 12.32 -3.09 14.75
CA GLU A 62 12.86 -1.75 14.97
C GLU A 62 11.75 -0.74 15.26
N TYR A 63 12.08 0.33 16.00
CA TYR A 63 11.22 1.51 16.10
C TYR A 63 11.98 2.79 15.79
N PHE A 64 11.24 3.85 15.48
CA PHE A 64 11.78 5.18 15.22
C PHE A 64 10.76 6.28 15.56
N ARG A 65 11.26 7.48 15.86
CA ARG A 65 10.42 8.66 16.12
C ARG A 65 10.04 9.36 14.82
N ILE A 66 8.76 9.64 14.64
CA ILE A 66 8.21 10.55 13.65
C ILE A 66 7.78 11.79 14.44
N GLN A 67 8.58 12.84 14.40
CA GLN A 67 8.42 13.98 15.31
C GLN A 67 8.71 15.32 14.64
N GLN A 68 8.04 16.36 15.14
CA GLN A 68 8.23 17.75 14.75
C GLN A 68 7.75 18.64 15.89
N HIS A 69 8.59 19.60 16.30
CA HIS A 69 8.34 20.43 17.49
C HIS A 69 8.13 19.57 18.75
N GLU A 70 6.96 19.66 19.40
CA GLU A 70 6.59 18.92 20.61
C GLU A 70 5.79 17.64 20.32
N GLU A 71 5.37 17.41 19.06
CA GLU A 71 4.61 16.23 18.70
C GLU A 71 5.55 15.05 18.43
N VAL A 72 5.40 13.97 19.21
CA VAL A 72 6.20 12.75 19.11
C VAL A 72 5.29 11.54 18.85
N TYR A 73 5.51 10.88 17.72
CA TYR A 73 4.87 9.63 17.35
C TYR A 73 5.93 8.55 17.11
N TYR A 74 5.54 7.28 17.21
CA TYR A 74 6.45 6.17 16.95
C TYR A 74 6.04 5.38 15.73
N GLY A 75 6.97 5.15 14.81
CA GLY A 75 6.86 4.13 13.79
C GLY A 75 7.42 2.81 14.29
N LEU A 76 6.62 1.74 14.26
CA LEU A 76 7.05 0.38 14.59
C LEU A 76 7.21 -0.43 13.31
N LEU A 77 8.35 -1.11 13.16
CA LEU A 77 8.54 -2.21 12.23
C LEU A 77 8.41 -3.53 12.99
N LEU A 78 7.36 -4.26 12.67
CA LEU A 78 7.00 -5.52 13.30
C LEU A 78 7.34 -6.67 12.37
N GLU A 79 7.94 -7.74 12.90
CA GLU A 79 8.07 -9.01 12.22
C GLU A 79 7.01 -9.99 12.75
N VAL A 80 6.07 -10.34 11.88
CA VAL A 80 5.05 -11.34 12.21
C VAL A 80 5.53 -12.70 11.74
N ASN A 81 5.81 -13.57 12.70
CA ASN A 81 6.29 -14.93 12.47
C ASN A 81 5.13 -15.92 12.43
N PHE A 82 5.15 -16.84 11.46
CA PHE A 82 4.09 -17.82 11.24
C PHE A 82 4.57 -19.25 11.59
N GLU A 83 3.64 -20.13 11.95
CA GLU A 83 3.96 -21.53 12.29
C GLU A 83 4.59 -22.29 11.11
N GLU A 84 4.26 -21.89 9.88
CA GLU A 84 4.76 -22.44 8.62
C GLU A 84 6.20 -22.00 8.27
N ALA A 85 6.94 -21.46 9.24
CA ALA A 85 8.36 -21.09 9.14
C ALA A 85 8.67 -20.03 8.07
N PHE A 86 7.79 -19.04 7.94
CA PHE A 86 8.06 -17.79 7.23
C PHE A 86 7.62 -16.60 8.06
N TYR A 87 8.05 -15.40 7.69
CA TYR A 87 7.69 -14.15 8.35
C TYR A 87 7.28 -13.05 7.36
N GLN A 88 6.65 -12.02 7.88
CA GLN A 88 6.25 -10.83 7.11
C GLN A 88 6.49 -9.57 7.95
N HIS A 89 7.07 -8.53 7.35
CA HIS A 89 7.24 -7.26 8.03
C HIS A 89 6.01 -6.35 7.87
N TYR A 90 5.66 -5.66 8.95
CA TYR A 90 4.55 -4.72 8.99
C TYR A 90 4.97 -3.38 9.61
N PHE A 91 4.44 -2.29 9.07
CA PHE A 91 4.59 -0.96 9.64
C PHE A 91 3.31 -0.54 10.38
N LEU A 92 3.49 -0.15 11.63
CA LEU A 92 2.42 0.37 12.49
C LEU A 92 2.90 1.65 13.19
N PRO A 93 2.39 2.84 12.81
CA PRO A 93 2.66 4.03 13.58
C PRO A 93 1.70 4.10 14.78
N ILE A 94 2.22 4.39 15.96
CA ILE A 94 1.44 4.50 17.20
C ILE A 94 1.52 5.91 17.81
N ALA A 95 0.44 6.28 18.48
CA ALA A 95 0.29 7.53 19.22
C ALA A 95 -0.39 7.28 20.57
N PHE A 96 -0.09 8.12 21.56
CA PHE A 96 -0.83 8.19 22.81
C PHE A 96 -1.82 9.36 22.77
N VAL A 97 -3.08 9.09 23.13
CA VAL A 97 -4.16 10.08 23.19
C VAL A 97 -4.89 9.97 24.52
N SER A 98 -5.00 11.09 25.24
CA SER A 98 -5.72 11.17 26.51
C SER A 98 -7.19 11.61 26.38
N ASP A 99 -7.64 11.97 25.18
CA ASP A 99 -9.05 12.31 24.93
C ASP A 99 -9.92 11.05 24.95
N GLU A 100 -10.77 10.94 25.97
CA GLU A 100 -11.74 9.86 26.13
C GLU A 100 -12.78 9.79 25.01
N ASN A 101 -13.01 10.88 24.28
CA ASN A 101 -13.97 10.90 23.16
C ASN A 101 -13.39 10.33 21.86
N PHE A 102 -12.10 9.97 21.85
CA PHE A 102 -11.47 9.38 20.68
C PHE A 102 -12.13 8.03 20.33
N ALA A 103 -12.38 7.80 19.05
CA ALA A 103 -13.21 6.69 18.57
C ALA A 103 -12.78 5.33 19.12
N GLU A 104 -13.69 4.63 19.80
CA GLU A 104 -13.42 3.34 20.47
C GLU A 104 -12.86 2.27 19.52
N LYS A 105 -13.36 2.24 18.29
CA LYS A 105 -12.95 1.29 17.24
C LYS A 105 -11.49 1.43 16.80
N ASP A 106 -10.87 2.58 17.08
CA ASP A 106 -9.52 2.93 16.63
C ASP A 106 -8.49 2.77 17.77
N ARG A 107 -8.92 2.29 18.94
CA ARG A 107 -8.09 2.05 20.12
C ARG A 107 -7.37 0.71 20.02
N ILE A 108 -6.06 0.72 20.28
CA ILE A 108 -5.23 -0.49 20.37
C ILE A 108 -5.15 -0.97 21.81
N LEU A 109 -4.81 -0.07 22.75
CA LEU A 109 -4.61 -0.40 24.16
C LEU A 109 -5.04 0.76 25.07
N PRO A 110 -5.96 0.58 26.03
CA PRO A 110 -6.12 1.50 27.16
C PRO A 110 -4.89 1.45 28.08
N VAL A 111 -4.32 2.62 28.40
CA VAL A 111 -3.06 2.74 29.15
C VAL A 111 -3.06 4.00 30.01
N SER A 112 -2.40 3.93 31.17
CA SER A 112 -2.09 5.11 32.00
C SER A 112 -0.59 5.35 31.96
N ILE A 113 -0.16 6.51 31.45
CA ILE A 113 1.25 6.88 31.27
C ILE A 113 1.54 8.07 32.19
N ASN A 114 2.44 7.90 33.17
CA ASN A 114 2.74 8.94 34.17
C ASN A 114 1.49 9.50 34.87
N GLY A 115 0.50 8.65 35.16
CA GLY A 115 -0.75 9.04 35.81
C GLY A 115 -1.73 9.81 34.92
N GLN A 116 -1.47 9.87 33.61
CA GLN A 116 -2.41 10.36 32.61
C GLN A 116 -3.04 9.16 31.89
N ASP A 117 -4.34 9.00 32.08
CA ASP A 117 -5.11 7.97 31.39
C ASP A 117 -5.30 8.33 29.91
N GLY A 118 -5.30 7.30 29.07
CA GLY A 118 -5.49 7.45 27.65
C GLY A 118 -5.41 6.12 26.90
N TYR A 119 -5.09 6.21 25.62
CA TYR A 119 -5.11 5.07 24.71
C TYR A 119 -3.92 5.13 23.76
N ILE A 120 -3.30 3.99 23.53
CA ILE A 120 -2.46 3.78 22.35
C ILE A 120 -3.37 3.51 21.16
N ILE A 121 -3.13 4.22 20.07
CA ILE A 121 -3.92 4.13 18.84
C ILE A 121 -3.01 4.03 17.62
N ASP A 122 -3.58 3.64 16.48
CA ASP A 122 -2.90 3.79 15.20
C ASP A 122 -2.84 5.27 14.82
N ALA A 123 -1.62 5.81 14.72
CA ALA A 123 -1.41 7.24 14.49
C ALA A 123 -1.99 7.71 13.16
N LEU A 124 -2.20 6.84 12.16
CA LEU A 124 -2.85 7.23 10.89
C LEU A 124 -4.27 7.74 11.09
N ASN A 125 -4.95 7.35 12.17
CA ASN A 125 -6.29 7.85 12.50
C ASN A 125 -6.25 9.30 13.03
N LEU A 126 -5.11 9.77 13.54
CA LEU A 126 -4.95 11.15 14.00
C LEU A 126 -4.71 12.11 12.84
N GLU A 127 -5.50 13.19 12.81
CA GLU A 127 -5.26 14.25 11.85
C GLU A 127 -3.95 15.01 12.13
N ALA A 128 -3.59 15.16 13.41
CA ALA A 128 -2.32 15.76 13.82
C ALA A 128 -1.11 14.98 13.27
N PHE A 129 -1.11 13.65 13.33
CA PHE A 129 -0.06 12.83 12.73
C PHE A 129 0.02 13.02 11.20
N ARG A 130 -1.14 13.01 10.52
CA ARG A 130 -1.21 13.22 9.06
C ARG A 130 -0.68 14.59 8.65
N LYS A 131 -1.01 15.62 9.42
CA LYS A 131 -0.48 16.97 9.28
C LYS A 131 1.04 17.00 9.48
N LEU A 132 1.55 16.41 10.55
CA LEU A 132 2.99 16.35 10.82
C LEU A 132 3.74 15.66 9.68
N VAL A 133 3.26 14.51 9.19
CA VAL A 133 3.88 13.82 8.05
C VAL A 133 3.94 14.73 6.82
N PHE A 134 2.86 15.44 6.51
CA PHE A 134 2.83 16.38 5.39
C PHE A 134 3.86 17.50 5.58
N GLU A 135 3.90 18.13 6.77
CA GLU A 135 4.85 19.20 7.09
C GLU A 135 6.30 18.72 6.99
N ARG A 136 6.61 17.53 7.51
CA ARG A 136 7.94 16.92 7.39
C ARG A 136 8.36 16.67 5.95
N ILE A 137 7.43 16.25 5.09
CA ILE A 137 7.67 16.08 3.64
C ILE A 137 7.91 17.45 2.99
N VAL A 138 7.07 18.46 3.28
CA VAL A 138 7.24 19.82 2.73
C VAL A 138 8.60 20.41 3.13
N THR A 139 9.00 20.27 4.39
CA THR A 139 10.27 20.80 4.92
C THR A 139 11.45 19.85 4.77
N ALA A 140 11.32 18.80 3.96
CA ALA A 140 12.38 17.82 3.77
C ALA A 140 13.69 18.50 3.32
N ILE A 141 14.80 18.12 3.96
CA ILE A 141 16.12 18.64 3.63
C ILE A 141 16.84 17.72 2.64
N PRO A 142 17.53 18.26 1.62
CA PRO A 142 18.38 17.45 0.75
C PRO A 142 19.48 16.75 1.55
N ASN A 143 19.80 15.51 1.19
CA ASN A 143 20.86 14.71 1.82
C ASN A 143 20.68 14.49 3.34
N ASP A 144 19.43 14.35 3.79
CA ASP A 144 19.14 13.94 5.17
C ASP A 144 19.86 12.63 5.50
N ARG A 145 20.70 12.65 6.54
CA ARG A 145 21.47 11.50 7.03
C ARG A 145 20.87 10.86 8.27
N THR A 146 19.74 11.38 8.75
CA THR A 146 19.01 10.76 9.84
C THR A 146 18.44 9.41 9.42
N LYS A 147 17.99 8.65 10.42
CA LYS A 147 17.37 7.33 10.23
C LYS A 147 16.05 7.43 9.47
N VAL A 148 15.23 8.45 9.74
CA VAL A 148 13.94 8.68 9.09
C VAL A 148 14.08 9.84 8.11
N ARG A 149 14.08 9.51 6.83
CA ARG A 149 14.34 10.46 5.74
C ARG A 149 13.05 10.81 5.04
N TYR A 150 12.85 12.11 4.89
CA TYR A 150 11.72 12.68 4.18
C TYR A 150 12.21 13.19 2.83
N HIS A 151 11.39 13.04 1.80
CA HIS A 151 11.72 13.48 0.46
C HIS A 151 10.61 14.35 -0.09
N ASN A 152 10.97 15.53 -0.61
CA ASN A 152 10.09 16.45 -1.33
C ASN A 152 10.36 16.30 -2.83
N SER A 153 9.33 16.54 -3.65
CA SER A 153 9.44 16.65 -5.10
C SER A 153 9.03 18.03 -5.60
N VAL A 154 9.54 18.44 -6.77
CA VAL A 154 9.11 19.66 -7.47
C VAL A 154 7.61 19.70 -7.77
N HIS A 155 6.91 18.57 -7.75
CA HIS A 155 5.47 18.47 -7.96
C HIS A 155 4.63 18.78 -6.70
N LEU A 156 5.23 18.79 -5.50
CA LEU A 156 4.58 19.27 -4.29
C LEU A 156 4.55 20.80 -4.29
N LYS A 157 3.35 21.37 -4.44
CA LYS A 157 3.14 22.82 -4.57
C LYS A 157 2.57 23.46 -3.31
N ASP A 158 1.78 22.71 -2.55
CA ASP A 158 1.24 23.18 -1.29
C ASP A 158 2.34 23.21 -0.22
N THR A 159 2.39 24.30 0.54
CA THR A 159 3.33 24.49 1.66
C THR A 159 2.68 24.30 3.03
N GLU A 160 1.34 24.24 3.06
CA GLU A 160 0.55 24.18 4.30
C GLU A 160 -0.47 23.06 4.22
N TYR A 161 -0.66 22.38 5.34
CA TYR A 161 -1.70 21.39 5.51
C TYR A 161 -3.06 22.06 5.76
N ARG A 162 -4.12 21.55 5.13
CA ARG A 162 -5.49 22.07 5.27
C ARG A 162 -6.46 21.02 5.80
N SER A 163 -6.42 19.81 5.24
CA SER A 163 -7.36 18.74 5.58
C SER A 163 -6.84 17.39 5.09
N SER A 164 -7.37 16.31 5.65
CA SER A 164 -7.16 14.97 5.10
C SER A 164 -8.31 14.02 5.39
N ARG A 165 -8.47 13.02 4.52
CA ARG A 165 -9.52 12.00 4.62
C ARG A 165 -9.05 10.67 4.05
N PHE A 166 -9.55 9.56 4.59
CA PHE A 166 -9.25 8.24 4.04
C PHE A 166 -9.86 8.06 2.64
N MET A 167 -9.13 7.40 1.75
CA MET A 167 -9.57 7.12 0.39
C MET A 167 -10.53 5.91 0.32
N GLY A 168 -10.52 5.04 1.34
CA GLY A 168 -11.38 3.84 1.42
C GLY A 168 -10.82 2.66 0.62
N MET A 169 -11.61 1.57 0.47
CA MET A 169 -11.36 0.40 -0.40
C MET A 169 -9.90 -0.10 -0.52
N GLU A 170 -9.20 -0.29 0.60
CA GLU A 170 -7.81 -0.75 0.56
C GLU A 170 -7.63 -2.16 1.07
N GLN A 171 -6.78 -2.93 0.38
CA GLN A 171 -6.51 -4.33 0.71
C GLN A 171 -5.22 -4.52 1.53
N SER A 172 -4.13 -3.78 1.22
CA SER A 172 -2.80 -4.04 1.79
C SER A 172 -2.07 -2.80 2.32
N ASN A 173 -2.62 -1.60 2.13
CA ASN A 173 -2.01 -0.32 2.51
C ASN A 173 -3.06 0.59 3.15
N THR A 174 -2.63 1.75 3.63
CA THR A 174 -3.55 2.81 4.09
C THR A 174 -3.28 4.09 3.29
N SER A 175 -4.23 4.54 2.47
CA SER A 175 -4.11 5.77 1.69
C SER A 175 -5.07 6.85 2.16
N ILE A 176 -4.50 8.04 2.22
CA ILE A 176 -5.11 9.23 2.77
C ILE A 176 -4.98 10.33 1.72
N ILE A 177 -6.09 10.97 1.41
CA ILE A 177 -6.13 12.16 0.58
C ILE A 177 -5.78 13.35 1.46
N ILE A 178 -4.81 14.16 1.03
CA ILE A 178 -4.35 15.38 1.70
C ILE A 178 -4.67 16.58 0.81
N ASN A 179 -5.25 17.62 1.41
CA ASN A 179 -5.64 18.88 0.76
C ASN A 179 -6.53 18.71 -0.49
N ASP A 180 -7.19 17.56 -0.65
CA ASP A 180 -7.89 17.15 -1.87
C ASP A 180 -7.06 17.26 -3.17
N LYS A 181 -5.73 17.22 -3.04
CA LYS A 181 -4.77 17.35 -4.16
C LYS A 181 -3.71 16.27 -4.20
N TYR A 182 -3.49 15.59 -3.08
CA TYR A 182 -2.46 14.56 -2.96
C TYR A 182 -3.07 13.31 -2.36
N VAL A 183 -2.52 12.16 -2.72
CA VAL A 183 -2.76 10.90 -2.04
C VAL A 183 -1.43 10.44 -1.45
N ILE A 184 -1.39 10.25 -0.13
CA ILE A 184 -0.30 9.57 0.55
C ILE A 184 -0.72 8.14 0.88
N LYS A 185 0.12 7.19 0.51
CA LYS A 185 -0.05 5.76 0.74
C LYS A 185 0.99 5.30 1.74
N PHE A 186 0.54 4.89 2.91
CA PHE A 186 1.36 4.22 3.92
C PHE A 186 1.39 2.72 3.63
N PHE A 187 2.59 2.18 3.42
CA PHE A 187 2.77 0.76 3.20
C PHE A 187 2.61 0.03 4.53
N ARG A 188 1.59 -0.82 4.66
CA ARG A 188 1.34 -1.56 5.91
C ARG A 188 2.17 -2.82 5.96
N ARG A 189 2.25 -3.55 4.85
CA ARG A 189 3.21 -4.63 4.67
C ARG A 189 4.46 -4.08 4.02
N ILE A 190 5.59 -4.27 4.68
CA ILE A 190 6.89 -3.76 4.28
C ILE A 190 7.72 -4.91 3.69
N TYR A 191 8.51 -4.60 2.67
CA TYR A 191 9.51 -5.51 2.13
C TYR A 191 10.89 -5.04 2.61
N SER A 192 11.85 -5.97 2.68
CA SER A 192 13.23 -5.69 3.07
C SER A 192 13.92 -4.68 2.15
N ASP A 193 13.42 -4.53 0.92
CA ASP A 193 14.05 -3.76 -0.13
C ASP A 193 13.22 -2.50 -0.44
N THR A 194 13.76 -1.61 -1.27
CA THR A 194 13.03 -0.43 -1.76
C THR A 194 11.69 -0.84 -2.35
N ASN A 195 10.63 -0.13 -1.98
CA ASN A 195 9.30 -0.46 -2.48
C ASN A 195 9.21 -0.14 -3.99
N PRO A 196 8.82 -1.11 -4.84
CA PRO A 196 8.80 -0.90 -6.29
C PRO A 196 7.82 0.19 -6.71
N ASP A 197 6.73 0.40 -5.96
CA ASP A 197 5.76 1.45 -6.22
C ASP A 197 6.40 2.84 -6.03
N TYR A 198 7.24 3.00 -5.02
CA TYR A 198 8.02 4.22 -4.79
C TYR A 198 9.12 4.40 -5.84
N GLU A 199 9.93 3.36 -6.07
CA GLU A 199 11.04 3.38 -7.02
C GLU A 199 10.56 3.73 -8.43
N MET A 200 9.53 3.03 -8.92
CA MET A 200 8.94 3.28 -10.22
C MET A 200 8.27 4.66 -10.31
N SER A 201 7.54 5.08 -9.28
CA SER A 201 6.85 6.39 -9.29
C SER A 201 7.83 7.54 -9.33
N CYS A 202 8.89 7.47 -8.53
CA CYS A 202 9.98 8.45 -8.51
C CYS A 202 10.69 8.49 -9.87
N PHE A 203 11.09 7.32 -10.40
CA PHE A 203 11.78 7.23 -11.68
C PHE A 203 10.93 7.75 -12.85
N LEU A 204 9.68 7.31 -12.97
CA LEU A 204 8.79 7.73 -14.06
C LEU A 204 8.51 9.24 -14.00
N SER A 205 8.33 9.80 -12.80
CA SER A 205 8.00 11.20 -12.63
C SER A 205 9.22 12.12 -12.74
N GLU A 206 10.27 11.87 -11.96
CA GLU A 206 11.40 12.80 -11.80
C GLU A 206 12.51 12.57 -12.83
N ILE A 207 12.75 11.32 -13.23
CA ILE A 207 13.85 10.98 -14.15
C ILE A 207 13.39 11.03 -15.60
N LYS A 208 12.26 10.37 -15.93
CA LYS A 208 11.78 10.26 -17.32
C LYS A 208 10.68 11.27 -17.68
N GLY A 209 10.04 11.90 -16.70
CA GLY A 209 8.96 12.88 -16.96
C GLY A 209 7.73 12.28 -17.65
N TYR A 210 7.42 11.01 -17.38
CA TYR A 210 6.29 10.30 -17.96
C TYR A 210 4.96 10.85 -17.40
N LYS A 211 4.09 11.31 -18.31
CA LYS A 211 2.91 12.12 -17.94
C LYS A 211 1.64 11.33 -17.63
N ASN A 212 1.59 10.03 -17.94
CA ASN A 212 0.38 9.22 -17.77
C ASN A 212 0.41 8.36 -16.50
N THR A 213 1.20 8.76 -15.52
CA THR A 213 1.19 8.24 -14.14
C THR A 213 1.04 9.41 -13.18
N PRO A 214 0.36 9.24 -12.02
CA PRO A 214 0.29 10.27 -11.00
C PRO A 214 1.71 10.75 -10.62
N PRO A 215 2.00 12.06 -10.74
CA PRO A 215 3.31 12.59 -10.37
C PRO A 215 3.67 12.28 -8.93
N TYR A 216 4.91 11.84 -8.72
CA TYR A 216 5.52 11.72 -7.40
C TYR A 216 5.59 13.09 -6.70
N CYS A 217 5.13 13.18 -5.46
CA CYS A 217 5.13 14.42 -4.67
C CYS A 217 5.97 14.34 -3.40
N GLY A 218 6.34 13.14 -2.94
CA GLY A 218 7.20 12.97 -1.79
C GLY A 218 7.14 11.56 -1.20
N SER A 219 7.97 11.29 -0.20
CA SER A 219 8.00 9.98 0.48
C SER A 219 8.60 10.07 1.87
N ILE A 220 8.40 8.99 2.62
CA ILE A 220 9.11 8.71 3.88
C ILE A 220 9.84 7.39 3.69
N ASN A 221 11.15 7.42 3.90
CA ASN A 221 12.01 6.24 3.93
C ASN A 221 12.66 6.13 5.30
N ILE A 222 13.00 4.93 5.71
CA ILE A 222 13.92 4.69 6.81
C ILE A 222 15.16 3.99 6.30
N VAL A 223 16.27 4.22 6.98
CA VAL A 223 17.49 3.43 6.79
C VAL A 223 17.61 2.52 7.98
N ASP A 224 17.54 1.21 7.72
CA ASP A 224 17.68 0.20 8.76
C ASP A 224 19.14 0.08 9.24
N ILE A 225 19.37 -0.87 10.16
CA ILE A 225 20.69 -1.17 10.73
C ILE A 225 21.70 -1.61 9.66
N GLU A 226 21.24 -2.27 8.60
CA GLU A 226 22.07 -2.80 7.52
C GLU A 226 22.36 -1.75 6.44
N GLY A 227 21.73 -0.57 6.54
CA GLY A 227 21.88 0.53 5.59
C GLY A 227 20.91 0.44 4.41
N VAL A 228 19.93 -0.48 4.45
CA VAL A 228 18.93 -0.66 3.41
C VAL A 228 17.84 0.39 3.56
N MET A 229 17.38 0.93 2.42
CA MET A 229 16.32 1.92 2.39
C MET A 229 14.96 1.24 2.33
N VAL A 230 14.19 1.39 3.40
CA VAL A 230 12.85 0.84 3.51
C VAL A 230 11.82 1.95 3.34
N THR A 231 10.94 1.82 2.35
CA THR A 231 9.91 2.83 2.09
C THR A 231 8.69 2.64 2.98
N ILE A 232 8.36 3.68 3.75
CA ILE A 232 7.22 3.72 4.67
C ILE A 232 5.99 4.33 4.01
N ALA A 233 6.17 5.42 3.26
CA ALA A 233 5.08 6.12 2.61
C ALA A 233 5.48 6.72 1.27
N LEU A 234 4.52 6.73 0.34
CA LEU A 234 4.63 7.34 -0.99
C LEU A 234 3.49 8.36 -1.14
N MET A 235 3.81 9.60 -1.51
CA MET A 235 2.84 10.64 -1.83
C MET A 235 2.87 10.96 -3.32
N GLN A 236 1.69 11.02 -3.93
CA GLN A 236 1.48 11.34 -5.35
C GLN A 236 0.38 12.39 -5.49
N GLU A 237 0.32 13.03 -6.65
CA GLU A 237 -0.81 13.89 -7.02
C GLU A 237 -2.10 13.07 -7.10
N LEU A 238 -3.19 13.62 -6.56
CA LEU A 238 -4.51 13.05 -6.69
C LEU A 238 -5.05 13.35 -8.09
N VAL A 239 -5.19 12.30 -8.89
CA VAL A 239 -5.77 12.42 -10.25
C VAL A 239 -7.28 12.15 -10.19
N GLU A 240 -8.07 13.15 -10.59
CA GLU A 240 -9.51 12.97 -10.78
C GLU A 240 -9.79 11.87 -11.81
N ASN A 241 -10.65 10.93 -11.45
CA ASN A 241 -10.98 9.79 -12.29
C ASN A 241 -12.47 9.41 -12.13
N GLN A 242 -12.99 8.66 -13.10
CA GLN A 242 -14.39 8.24 -13.16
C GLN A 242 -14.58 6.77 -12.72
N GLY A 243 -13.63 6.22 -11.96
CA GLY A 243 -13.59 4.82 -11.55
C GLY A 243 -12.46 4.03 -12.20
N ASP A 244 -12.47 2.72 -12.00
CA ASP A 244 -11.43 1.83 -12.50
C ASP A 244 -11.76 1.24 -13.88
N ALA A 245 -10.70 0.84 -14.59
CA ALA A 245 -10.80 0.30 -15.95
C ALA A 245 -11.55 -1.05 -15.98
N TRP A 246 -11.54 -1.83 -14.90
CA TRP A 246 -12.18 -3.14 -14.85
C TRP A 246 -13.71 -2.99 -14.87
N GLU A 247 -14.26 -2.21 -13.94
CA GLU A 247 -15.70 -1.92 -13.91
C GLU A 247 -16.17 -1.21 -15.18
N TYR A 248 -15.36 -0.28 -15.70
CA TYR A 248 -15.65 0.40 -16.96
C TYR A 248 -15.77 -0.60 -18.12
N MET A 249 -14.78 -1.48 -18.29
CA MET A 249 -14.77 -2.47 -19.36
C MET A 249 -15.89 -3.50 -19.21
N LEU A 250 -16.25 -3.91 -18.00
CA LEU A 250 -17.39 -4.80 -17.77
C LEU A 250 -18.71 -4.17 -18.23
N LYS A 251 -18.91 -2.87 -17.98
CA LYS A 251 -20.10 -2.13 -18.44
C LYS A 251 -20.14 -2.06 -19.97
N GLU A 252 -19.03 -1.74 -20.62
CA GLU A 252 -18.93 -1.69 -22.08
C GLU A 252 -19.18 -3.07 -22.70
N LEU A 253 -18.52 -4.12 -22.20
CA LEU A 253 -18.71 -5.49 -22.70
C LEU A 253 -20.15 -5.97 -22.57
N LYS A 254 -20.86 -5.60 -21.49
CA LYS A 254 -22.29 -5.91 -21.33
C LYS A 254 -23.12 -5.30 -22.47
N VAL A 255 -22.81 -4.08 -22.91
CA VAL A 255 -23.46 -3.45 -24.08
C VAL A 255 -23.14 -4.22 -25.35
N VAL A 256 -21.89 -4.61 -25.57
CA VAL A 256 -21.46 -5.40 -26.73
C VAL A 256 -22.24 -6.72 -26.82
N PHE A 257 -22.31 -7.49 -25.72
CA PHE A 257 -23.07 -8.74 -25.68
C PHE A 257 -24.58 -8.52 -25.86
N GLY A 258 -25.11 -7.40 -25.35
CA GLY A 258 -26.49 -6.97 -25.60
C GLY A 258 -26.77 -6.74 -27.09
N ASN A 259 -25.86 -6.06 -27.79
CA ASN A 259 -25.96 -5.81 -29.24
C ASN A 259 -25.93 -7.10 -30.05
N LEU A 260 -25.01 -8.02 -29.72
CA LEU A 260 -24.92 -9.33 -30.38
C LEU A 260 -26.21 -10.14 -30.23
N SER A 261 -26.79 -10.13 -29.02
CA SER A 261 -28.06 -10.79 -28.73
C SER A 261 -29.24 -10.17 -29.49
N ALA A 262 -29.36 -8.84 -29.48
CA ALA A 262 -30.41 -8.11 -30.17
C ALA A 262 -30.38 -8.33 -31.69
N LYS A 263 -29.17 -8.37 -32.27
CA LYS A 263 -28.96 -8.66 -33.70
C LYS A 263 -28.99 -10.15 -34.06
N ARG A 264 -29.18 -11.04 -33.06
CA ARG A 264 -29.21 -12.51 -33.22
C ARG A 264 -27.97 -13.05 -33.95
N ILE A 265 -26.79 -12.52 -33.63
CA ILE A 265 -25.52 -12.94 -34.22
C ILE A 265 -25.11 -14.30 -33.65
N SER A 266 -24.81 -15.25 -34.53
CA SER A 266 -24.27 -16.57 -34.18
C SER A 266 -22.77 -16.43 -33.90
N ILE A 267 -22.34 -16.63 -32.66
CA ILE A 267 -20.94 -16.44 -32.22
C ILE A 267 -20.00 -17.40 -32.97
N ASP A 268 -20.47 -18.61 -33.25
CA ASP A 268 -19.78 -19.66 -34.03
C ASP A 268 -19.52 -19.26 -35.49
N LYS A 269 -20.24 -18.27 -36.02
CA LYS A 269 -20.06 -17.76 -37.39
C LYS A 269 -19.19 -16.51 -37.46
N LEU A 270 -18.68 -16.03 -36.32
CA LEU A 270 -17.78 -14.89 -36.29
C LEU A 270 -16.47 -15.24 -37.01
N PRO A 271 -15.89 -14.31 -37.78
CA PRO A 271 -14.60 -14.55 -38.41
C PRO A 271 -13.55 -14.78 -37.32
N GLY A 272 -12.88 -15.94 -37.38
CA GLY A 272 -11.72 -16.19 -36.54
C GLY A 272 -10.60 -15.21 -36.88
N THR A 273 -9.96 -14.65 -35.86
CA THR A 273 -8.72 -13.87 -36.03
C THR A 273 -7.52 -14.72 -35.64
N GLN A 274 -6.42 -14.57 -36.36
CA GLN A 274 -5.17 -15.22 -36.00
C GLN A 274 -4.63 -14.58 -34.72
N MET A 275 -4.29 -15.41 -33.73
CA MET A 275 -3.71 -14.94 -32.47
C MET A 275 -2.45 -14.12 -32.74
N PHE A 276 -2.31 -12.97 -32.08
CA PHE A 276 -1.18 -12.03 -32.23
C PHE A 276 -1.05 -11.34 -33.60
N LYS A 277 -2.02 -11.48 -34.50
CA LYS A 277 -2.02 -10.70 -35.74
C LYS A 277 -2.22 -9.22 -35.43
N SER A 278 -1.26 -8.38 -35.85
CA SER A 278 -1.43 -6.93 -35.80
C SER A 278 -2.49 -6.49 -36.81
N LEU A 279 -3.41 -5.65 -36.38
CA LEU A 279 -4.48 -5.08 -37.20
C LEU A 279 -4.58 -3.60 -36.88
N GLU A 280 -4.58 -2.76 -37.91
CA GLU A 280 -4.89 -1.34 -37.74
C GLU A 280 -6.38 -1.16 -37.49
N ILE A 281 -6.76 -0.05 -36.85
CA ILE A 281 -8.16 0.25 -36.57
C ILE A 281 -9.03 0.29 -37.85
N ASN A 282 -8.43 0.73 -38.96
CA ASN A 282 -9.08 0.81 -40.27
C ASN A 282 -9.27 -0.55 -40.94
N ASP A 283 -8.53 -1.57 -40.49
CA ASP A 283 -8.61 -2.94 -41.01
C ASP A 283 -9.57 -3.81 -40.17
N VAL A 284 -10.13 -3.27 -39.08
CA VAL A 284 -11.15 -3.96 -38.30
C VAL A 284 -12.42 -4.09 -39.16
N PRO A 285 -12.97 -5.30 -39.35
CA PRO A 285 -14.17 -5.50 -40.14
C PRO A 285 -15.33 -4.58 -39.70
N PRO A 286 -16.02 -3.89 -40.63
CA PRO A 286 -17.10 -2.96 -40.28
C PRO A 286 -18.21 -3.59 -39.43
N GLN A 287 -18.46 -4.88 -39.60
CA GLN A 287 -19.42 -5.65 -38.80
C GLN A 287 -19.03 -5.70 -37.32
N ILE A 288 -17.74 -5.89 -37.02
CA ILE A 288 -17.23 -5.90 -35.65
C ILE A 288 -17.34 -4.50 -35.04
N ILE A 289 -17.03 -3.45 -35.82
CA ILE A 289 -17.18 -2.06 -35.38
C ILE A 289 -18.65 -1.74 -35.05
N ASP A 290 -19.59 -2.22 -35.86
CA ASP A 290 -21.04 -2.05 -35.64
C ASP A 290 -21.55 -2.78 -34.37
N TRP A 291 -20.93 -3.88 -33.97
CA TRP A 291 -21.32 -4.61 -32.76
C TRP A 291 -20.71 -4.06 -31.48
N VAL A 292 -19.40 -3.76 -31.54
CA VAL A 292 -18.58 -3.40 -30.39
C VAL A 292 -18.56 -1.88 -30.15
N GLY A 293 -18.68 -1.10 -31.22
CA GLY A 293 -18.51 0.34 -31.22
C GLY A 293 -17.06 0.76 -31.42
N LEU A 294 -16.85 1.70 -32.35
CA LEU A 294 -15.51 2.24 -32.66
C LEU A 294 -14.81 2.84 -31.43
N ASN A 295 -15.57 3.49 -30.55
CA ASN A 295 -15.04 4.17 -29.36
C ASN A 295 -14.30 3.20 -28.43
N LEU A 296 -14.80 1.97 -28.26
CA LEU A 296 -14.14 1.00 -27.38
C LEU A 296 -12.77 0.60 -27.91
N PHE A 297 -12.63 0.39 -29.22
CA PHE A 297 -11.36 0.09 -29.85
C PHE A 297 -10.36 1.24 -29.73
N LEU A 298 -10.80 2.50 -29.92
CA LEU A 298 -9.94 3.68 -29.76
C LEU A 298 -9.44 3.82 -28.31
N LYS A 299 -10.27 3.50 -27.33
CA LYS A 299 -9.87 3.48 -25.91
C LYS A 299 -8.86 2.37 -25.62
N LEU A 300 -9.07 1.17 -26.16
CA LEU A 300 -8.11 0.06 -26.04
C LEU A 300 -6.78 0.39 -26.71
N GLN A 301 -6.80 1.00 -27.89
CA GLN A 301 -5.58 1.47 -28.56
C GLN A 301 -4.85 2.49 -27.69
N THR A 302 -5.57 3.48 -27.14
CA THR A 302 -4.97 4.49 -26.25
C THR A 302 -4.34 3.84 -25.02
N LEU A 303 -5.03 2.90 -24.38
CA LEU A 303 -4.49 2.15 -23.23
C LEU A 303 -3.19 1.42 -23.62
N ALA A 304 -3.20 0.67 -24.73
CA ALA A 304 -2.03 -0.04 -25.23
C ALA A 304 -0.87 0.91 -25.56
N THR A 305 -1.13 2.05 -26.20
CA THR A 305 -0.12 3.08 -26.48
C THR A 305 0.50 3.61 -25.19
N ARG A 306 -0.31 3.96 -24.18
CA ARG A 306 0.22 4.46 -22.89
C ARG A 306 1.03 3.37 -22.17
N THR A 307 0.57 2.13 -22.17
CA THR A 307 1.35 1.02 -21.59
C THR A 307 2.70 0.85 -22.31
N ALA A 308 2.72 0.93 -23.64
CA ALA A 308 3.97 0.84 -24.41
C ALA A 308 4.91 2.02 -24.15
N GLU A 309 4.39 3.26 -24.08
CA GLU A 309 5.18 4.45 -23.73
C GLU A 309 5.81 4.31 -22.33
N MET A 310 5.06 3.80 -21.34
CA MET A 310 5.58 3.50 -20.01
C MET A 310 6.71 2.48 -20.05
N HIS A 311 6.54 1.37 -20.79
CA HIS A 311 7.60 0.37 -20.94
C HIS A 311 8.86 0.92 -21.62
N ILE A 312 8.69 1.78 -22.63
CA ILE A 312 9.81 2.47 -23.29
C ILE A 312 10.54 3.38 -22.29
N ALA A 313 9.80 4.12 -21.46
CA ALA A 313 10.39 4.97 -20.42
C ALA A 313 11.20 4.14 -19.40
N LEU A 314 10.62 3.06 -18.88
CA LEU A 314 11.28 2.14 -17.94
C LEU A 314 12.51 1.47 -18.55
N GLY A 315 12.40 0.96 -19.78
CA GLY A 315 13.49 0.27 -20.47
C GLY A 315 14.55 1.20 -21.08
N SER A 316 14.42 2.52 -20.92
CA SER A 316 15.40 3.50 -21.42
C SER A 316 16.52 3.82 -20.41
N GLU A 317 16.55 3.14 -19.27
CA GLU A 317 17.59 3.28 -18.24
C GLU A 317 18.62 2.17 -18.33
N PHE A 318 19.89 2.56 -18.24
CA PHE A 318 21.03 1.66 -18.42
C PHE A 318 22.13 1.88 -17.36
N GLY A 319 22.03 2.94 -16.55
CA GLY A 319 22.95 3.22 -15.46
C GLY A 319 22.54 2.58 -14.13
N ASP A 320 21.24 2.35 -13.95
CA ASP A 320 20.67 1.71 -12.75
C ASP A 320 20.34 0.24 -13.04
N THR A 321 20.92 -0.66 -12.24
CA THR A 321 20.68 -2.10 -12.38
C THR A 321 19.24 -2.49 -12.04
N ALA A 322 18.51 -1.69 -11.25
CA ALA A 322 17.10 -1.94 -10.95
C ALA A 322 16.21 -1.85 -12.20
N PHE A 323 16.60 -1.04 -13.18
CA PHE A 323 15.86 -0.82 -14.43
C PHE A 323 16.54 -1.45 -15.67
N THR A 324 17.71 -2.05 -15.49
CA THR A 324 18.45 -2.66 -16.59
C THR A 324 17.74 -3.95 -17.05
N PRO A 325 17.37 -4.08 -18.34
CA PRO A 325 16.72 -5.29 -18.84
C PRO A 325 17.59 -6.54 -18.65
N ALA A 326 17.05 -7.56 -17.99
CA ALA A 326 17.69 -8.86 -17.89
C ALA A 326 17.23 -9.78 -19.04
N HIS A 327 18.19 -10.44 -19.70
CA HIS A 327 17.88 -11.45 -20.70
C HIS A 327 17.34 -12.72 -20.04
N PHE A 328 16.28 -13.27 -20.62
CA PHE A 328 15.83 -14.62 -20.28
C PHE A 328 16.97 -15.61 -20.56
N ASN A 329 17.33 -16.41 -19.55
CA ASN A 329 18.41 -17.39 -19.63
C ASN A 329 18.03 -18.69 -18.88
N GLY A 330 18.86 -19.73 -19.02
CA GLY A 330 18.58 -21.03 -18.40
C GLY A 330 18.53 -21.00 -16.87
N ASP A 331 19.34 -20.16 -16.24
CA ASP A 331 19.35 -20.01 -14.77
C ASP A 331 18.04 -19.38 -14.28
N TYR A 332 17.54 -18.37 -14.99
CA TYR A 332 16.25 -17.75 -14.70
C TYR A 332 15.08 -18.72 -14.92
N GLU A 333 15.13 -19.56 -15.96
CA GLU A 333 14.14 -20.61 -16.19
C GLU A 333 14.09 -21.59 -15.00
N VAL A 334 15.25 -22.06 -14.55
CA VAL A 334 15.37 -22.96 -13.39
C VAL A 334 14.86 -22.28 -12.13
N TRP A 335 15.26 -21.03 -11.88
CA TRP A 335 14.79 -20.25 -10.74
C TRP A 335 13.26 -20.08 -10.77
N LEU A 336 12.69 -19.69 -11.91
CA LEU A 336 11.26 -19.47 -12.08
C LEU A 336 10.48 -20.77 -11.86
N LYS A 337 10.95 -21.88 -12.43
CA LYS A 337 10.35 -23.20 -12.24
C LYS A 337 10.36 -23.61 -10.76
N ASN A 338 11.50 -23.46 -10.08
CA ASN A 338 11.62 -23.78 -8.65
C ASN A 338 10.71 -22.89 -7.81
N ARG A 339 10.62 -21.59 -8.12
CA ARG A 339 9.75 -20.65 -7.41
C ARG A 339 8.27 -20.98 -7.60
N LEU A 340 7.84 -21.32 -8.81
CA LEU A 340 6.46 -21.75 -9.10
C LEU A 340 6.13 -23.07 -8.41
N LEU A 341 7.05 -24.05 -8.42
CA LEU A 341 6.88 -25.31 -7.70
C LEU A 341 6.74 -25.08 -6.18
N TYR A 342 7.59 -24.24 -5.60
CA TYR A 342 7.51 -23.86 -4.20
C TYR A 342 6.17 -23.17 -3.87
N GLN A 343 5.75 -22.19 -4.66
CA GLN A 343 4.45 -21.53 -4.46
C GLN A 343 3.26 -22.50 -4.58
N PHE A 344 3.34 -23.45 -5.51
CA PHE A 344 2.33 -24.48 -5.68
C PHE A 344 2.29 -25.43 -4.49
N GLN A 345 3.44 -25.95 -4.05
CA GLN A 345 3.55 -26.83 -2.88
C GLN A 345 3.05 -26.16 -1.61
N ASN A 346 3.42 -24.89 -1.37
CA ASN A 346 2.91 -24.13 -0.22
C ASN A 346 1.38 -24.03 -0.27
N ARG A 347 0.79 -23.76 -1.44
CA ARG A 347 -0.68 -23.70 -1.57
C ARG A 347 -1.35 -25.07 -1.40
N LEU A 348 -0.72 -26.14 -1.88
CA LEU A 348 -1.22 -27.51 -1.71
C LEU A 348 -1.24 -27.90 -0.22
N ASN A 349 -0.16 -27.62 0.51
CA ASN A 349 -0.05 -27.91 1.94
C ASN A 349 -1.10 -27.17 2.79
N ILE A 350 -1.55 -25.99 2.36
CA ILE A 350 -2.64 -25.24 3.01
C ILE A 350 -4.02 -25.90 2.80
N VAL A 351 -4.19 -26.68 1.73
CA VAL A 351 -5.45 -27.39 1.45
C VAL A 351 -5.47 -28.78 2.08
N GLU A 352 -4.30 -29.41 2.24
CA GLU A 352 -4.16 -30.76 2.80
C GLU A 352 -4.10 -30.80 4.33
N ASN A 353 -3.81 -29.68 5.00
CA ASN A 353 -3.84 -29.51 6.45
C ASN A 353 -4.95 -28.54 6.86
#